data_AF-A0A1Q3HY35-F1
#
_entry.id   AF-A0A1Q3HY35-F1
#
_cell.length_a   1.000
_cell.length_b   1.000
_cell.length_c   1.000
_cell.angle_alpha   90.00
_cell.angle_beta   90.00
_cell.angle_gamma   90.00
#
_symmetry.space_group_name_H-M   'P 1'
#
loop_
_entity.id
_entity.type
_entity.pdbx_description
1 polymer ?
#
loop_
_entity_poly.entity_id
_entity_poly.type
_entity_poly.pdbx_seq_one_letter_code
_entity_poly.pdbx_strand_id
1 'polypeptide(L)'
;MSRSSTLFSAIAALVCGCTTDPRELPNAPLETGGNAAALSSPELVVYGCPPGAVGVVGATFKGIPAYCQPSGGGFYQCDELGNRFMRDAYQHPNLDNVVTDLADAMCPNAAAMPQYSVWGPGYRDTRGKAPLPGDLIVFSGQLNGLAIAHVAVVTGMDAGNVYYMQQNMNDPTGSTGWDARKSWFSKSKVLCWIHPEPVASPPPANPPDCGCFDGEGDYCGLAIADHQAWFGCGANVTAPLSYDNVYNCRGGVFSLKSTCSNCVTQRYTSTVGGYCADGNPCGHVFRYTNGTYCGSSTDNGFSGGAADTLYTCTDGLVTATSACSEGCTPQKGGSDKCD
;
A
#
# COMPACT_ATOMS: atom_id res chain seq x y z
N MET A 1 -57.64 -29.25 -50.39
CA MET A 1 -57.05 -28.33 -51.39
C MET A 1 -56.90 -26.96 -50.73
N SER A 2 -55.79 -26.30 -51.03
CA SER A 2 -55.39 -24.94 -50.65
C SER A 2 -54.88 -24.70 -49.23
N ARG A 3 -53.77 -23.96 -49.23
CA ARG A 3 -52.79 -23.66 -48.18
C ARG A 3 -53.13 -22.37 -47.42
N SER A 4 -52.38 -22.18 -46.33
CA SER A 4 -51.87 -20.92 -45.74
C SER A 4 -52.21 -20.84 -44.26
N SER A 5 -51.36 -20.40 -43.34
CA SER A 5 -49.95 -20.01 -43.35
C SER A 5 -49.63 -19.78 -41.87
N THR A 6 -48.66 -20.52 -41.33
CA THR A 6 -48.24 -20.41 -39.92
C THR A 6 -47.42 -19.13 -39.74
N LEU A 7 -47.93 -18.15 -38.98
CA LEU A 7 -47.14 -17.00 -38.53
C LEU A 7 -46.19 -17.47 -37.42
N PHE A 8 -44.90 -17.54 -37.74
CA PHE A 8 -43.83 -17.53 -36.75
C PHE A 8 -43.59 -16.08 -36.32
N SER A 9 -43.80 -15.79 -35.04
CA SER A 9 -43.38 -14.52 -34.43
C SER A 9 -41.87 -14.62 -34.16
N ALA A 10 -41.08 -13.84 -34.89
CA ALA A 10 -39.65 -13.70 -34.67
C ALA A 10 -39.42 -12.81 -33.45
N ILE A 11 -38.96 -13.40 -32.34
CA ILE A 11 -38.33 -12.65 -31.25
C ILE A 11 -36.92 -12.29 -31.74
N ALA A 12 -36.75 -11.01 -32.11
CA ALA A 12 -35.43 -10.44 -32.31
C ALA A 12 -34.72 -10.37 -30.94
N ALA A 13 -33.83 -11.32 -30.68
CA ALA A 13 -32.87 -11.21 -29.60
C ALA A 13 -31.87 -10.11 -29.98
N LEU A 14 -32.00 -8.95 -29.33
CA LEU A 14 -31.00 -7.91 -29.35
C LEU A 14 -29.78 -8.45 -28.58
N VAL A 15 -28.81 -9.00 -29.31
CA VAL A 15 -27.49 -9.34 -28.78
C VAL A 15 -26.74 -8.02 -28.57
N CYS A 16 -26.91 -7.40 -27.40
CA CYS A 16 -25.93 -6.42 -26.93
C CYS A 16 -24.67 -7.20 -26.56
N GLY A 17 -23.74 -7.28 -27.51
CA GLY A 17 -22.39 -7.74 -27.27
C GLY A 17 -21.68 -6.74 -26.36
N CYS A 18 -21.57 -7.07 -25.07
CA CYS A 18 -20.53 -6.51 -24.22
C CYS A 18 -19.23 -7.25 -24.57
N THR A 19 -18.58 -6.82 -25.65
CA THR A 19 -17.16 -7.10 -25.86
C THR A 19 -16.41 -6.30 -24.81
N THR A 20 -16.05 -6.94 -23.70
CA THR A 20 -15.02 -6.41 -22.79
C THR A 20 -13.68 -6.62 -23.48
N ASP A 21 -13.32 -5.71 -24.38
CA ASP A 21 -11.92 -5.54 -24.70
C ASP A 21 -11.20 -5.19 -23.39
N PRO A 22 -10.11 -5.88 -23.01
CA PRO A 22 -9.30 -5.46 -21.88
C PRO A 22 -8.79 -4.06 -22.20
N ARG A 23 -9.31 -3.09 -21.45
CA ARG A 23 -8.88 -1.69 -21.54
C ARG A 23 -7.41 -1.65 -21.14
N GLU A 24 -6.55 -1.44 -22.12
CA GLU A 24 -5.12 -1.18 -21.96
C GLU A 24 -4.94 -0.16 -20.83
N LEU A 25 -4.24 -0.54 -19.77
CA LEU A 25 -3.83 0.38 -18.71
C LEU A 25 -2.97 1.46 -19.38
N PRO A 26 -3.29 2.76 -19.23
CA PRO A 26 -2.55 3.82 -19.89
C PRO A 26 -1.26 4.08 -19.11
N ASN A 27 -0.28 3.19 -19.21
CA ASN A 27 1.09 3.41 -18.75
C ASN A 27 2.02 2.63 -19.68
N ALA A 28 2.32 3.21 -20.84
CA ALA A 28 3.45 2.77 -21.64
C ALA A 28 4.73 2.87 -20.77
N PRO A 29 5.67 1.92 -20.88
CA PRO A 29 6.95 2.02 -20.18
C PRO A 29 7.64 3.32 -20.56
N LEU A 30 7.86 4.20 -19.57
CA LEU A 30 8.70 5.37 -19.74
C LEU A 30 10.14 4.88 -19.98
N GLU A 31 10.65 5.12 -21.19
CA GLU A 31 12.04 4.84 -21.53
C GLU A 31 12.98 5.65 -20.63
N THR A 32 13.62 4.91 -19.71
CA THR A 32 14.95 5.07 -19.11
C THR A 32 15.53 6.49 -18.99
N GLY A 33 15.48 7.00 -17.77
CA GLY A 33 16.49 7.90 -17.21
C GLY A 33 17.35 7.15 -16.17
N GLY A 34 18.54 6.70 -16.58
CA GLY A 34 19.71 6.33 -15.76
C GLY A 34 19.49 5.64 -14.41
N ASN A 35 19.42 4.30 -14.42
CA ASN A 35 19.88 3.31 -13.42
C ASN A 35 19.17 1.94 -13.52
N ALA A 36 18.41 1.71 -14.60
CA ALA A 36 17.79 0.42 -14.90
C ALA A 36 18.80 -0.55 -15.57
N ALA A 37 19.77 -1.05 -14.82
CA ALA A 37 20.31 -2.36 -15.13
C ALA A 37 19.31 -3.39 -14.57
N ALA A 38 18.77 -4.25 -15.43
CA ALA A 38 17.91 -5.36 -15.07
C ALA A 38 18.58 -6.21 -13.98
N LEU A 39 18.08 -6.19 -12.75
CA LEU A 39 18.76 -6.88 -11.65
C LEU A 39 17.82 -7.87 -10.97
N SER A 40 17.74 -9.01 -11.67
CA SER A 40 17.74 -10.41 -11.18
C SER A 40 16.47 -11.26 -11.28
N SER A 41 15.32 -10.76 -11.76
CA SER A 41 14.20 -11.65 -12.12
C SER A 41 13.44 -11.18 -13.37
N PRO A 42 13.08 -12.10 -14.30
CA PRO A 42 12.21 -11.79 -15.43
C PRO A 42 10.79 -11.39 -15.01
N GLU A 43 10.41 -11.62 -13.76
CA GLU A 43 9.08 -11.27 -13.21
C GLU A 43 9.02 -9.87 -12.59
N LEU A 44 10.15 -9.15 -12.52
CA LEU A 44 10.19 -7.77 -12.02
C LEU A 44 9.99 -6.79 -13.19
N VAL A 45 8.99 -5.94 -13.08
CA VAL A 45 8.76 -4.80 -13.98
C VAL A 45 8.82 -3.51 -13.16
N VAL A 46 9.60 -2.53 -13.60
CA VAL A 46 9.80 -1.26 -12.89
C VAL A 46 9.26 -0.12 -13.75
N TYR A 47 8.35 0.66 -13.17
CA TYR A 47 7.72 1.83 -13.80
C TYR A 47 8.32 3.15 -13.27
N GLY A 48 8.89 3.12 -12.06
CA GLY A 48 9.44 4.29 -11.38
C GLY A 48 8.38 5.09 -10.62
N CYS A 49 8.84 5.98 -9.74
CA CYS A 49 7.96 6.83 -8.94
C CYS A 49 8.18 8.30 -9.27
N PRO A 50 7.26 8.93 -10.04
CA PRO A 50 7.31 10.36 -10.28
C PRO A 50 7.25 11.14 -8.95
N PRO A 51 7.87 12.34 -8.87
CA PRO A 51 7.78 13.17 -7.67
C PRO A 51 6.33 13.43 -7.25
N GLY A 52 5.99 13.14 -5.99
CA GLY A 52 4.64 13.34 -5.44
C GLY A 52 3.62 12.28 -5.85
N ALA A 53 3.99 11.27 -6.63
CA ALA A 53 3.09 10.18 -7.01
C ALA A 53 2.82 9.28 -5.80
N VAL A 54 1.61 9.33 -5.27
CA VAL A 54 1.09 8.44 -4.22
C VAL A 54 0.09 7.48 -4.85
N GLY A 55 0.24 6.17 -4.61
CA GLY A 55 -0.68 5.14 -5.10
C GLY A 55 -0.55 4.80 -6.59
N VAL A 56 0.41 5.40 -7.29
CA VAL A 56 0.80 4.96 -8.63
C VAL A 56 1.66 3.70 -8.51
N VAL A 57 1.48 2.72 -9.39
CA VAL A 57 2.32 1.52 -9.42
C VAL A 57 3.75 1.91 -9.84
N GLY A 58 4.72 1.73 -8.93
CA GLY A 58 6.13 2.01 -9.18
C GLY A 58 6.92 0.79 -9.64
N ALA A 59 6.52 -0.40 -9.22
CA ALA A 59 7.06 -1.67 -9.70
C ALA A 59 6.02 -2.79 -9.52
N THR A 60 6.21 -3.93 -10.19
CA THR A 60 5.48 -5.17 -9.95
C THR A 60 6.45 -6.35 -9.91
N PHE A 61 6.25 -7.28 -8.99
CA PHE A 61 6.99 -8.54 -8.92
C PHE A 61 6.02 -9.70 -8.68
N LYS A 62 6.09 -10.75 -9.52
CA LYS A 62 5.12 -11.87 -9.53
C LYS A 62 3.65 -11.39 -9.64
N GLY A 63 3.43 -10.31 -10.39
CA GLY A 63 2.12 -9.68 -10.54
C GLY A 63 1.68 -8.82 -9.34
N ILE A 64 2.43 -8.81 -8.23
CA ILE A 64 2.11 -8.00 -7.06
C ILE A 64 2.72 -6.59 -7.22
N PRO A 65 1.92 -5.52 -7.18
CA PRO A 65 2.43 -4.16 -7.31
C PRO A 65 3.11 -3.69 -6.02
N ALA A 66 4.11 -2.82 -6.18
CA ALA A 66 4.57 -1.89 -5.16
C ALA A 66 4.21 -0.47 -5.61
N TYR A 67 3.49 0.23 -4.75
CA TYR A 67 3.00 1.58 -5.01
C TYR A 67 3.99 2.63 -4.56
N CYS A 68 4.03 3.71 -5.33
CA CYS A 68 4.77 4.90 -5.01
C CYS A 68 4.21 5.53 -3.74
N GLN A 69 5.11 5.75 -2.79
CA GLN A 69 4.83 6.39 -1.52
C GLN A 69 6.12 7.09 -1.09
N PRO A 70 6.08 8.43 -0.91
CA PRO A 70 7.19 9.13 -0.30
C PRO A 70 7.49 8.56 1.09
N SER A 71 8.76 8.57 1.48
CA SER A 71 9.16 8.10 2.82
C SER A 71 8.38 8.85 3.91
N GLY A 72 7.54 8.14 4.68
CA GLY A 72 6.69 8.72 5.71
C GLY A 72 5.42 7.92 6.00
N GLY A 73 4.37 8.61 6.44
CA GLY A 73 3.06 8.02 6.63
C GLY A 73 2.30 7.83 5.33
N GLY A 74 1.31 6.94 5.29
CA GLY A 74 0.48 6.74 4.12
C GLY A 74 -0.26 5.42 4.13
N PHE A 75 -1.05 5.18 3.09
CA PHE A 75 -1.69 3.88 2.87
C PHE A 75 -0.63 2.81 2.58
N TYR A 76 0.29 3.14 1.67
CA TYR A 76 1.26 2.24 1.04
C TYR A 76 2.54 2.11 1.86
N GLN A 77 2.41 1.54 3.06
CA GLN A 77 3.53 1.28 3.94
C GLN A 77 4.34 0.05 3.50
N CYS A 78 5.52 -0.13 4.08
CA CYS A 78 6.43 -1.20 3.70
C CYS A 78 5.92 -2.59 4.12
N ASP A 79 5.40 -2.69 5.35
CA ASP A 79 4.72 -3.85 5.94
C ASP A 79 3.42 -4.22 5.20
N GLU A 80 2.69 -3.21 4.71
CA GLU A 80 1.55 -3.42 3.81
C GLU A 80 1.96 -4.22 2.57
N LEU A 81 3.05 -3.82 1.90
CA LEU A 81 3.58 -4.58 0.77
C LEU A 81 4.00 -5.99 1.20
N GLY A 82 4.70 -6.13 2.33
CA GLY A 82 5.17 -7.42 2.82
C GLY A 82 4.03 -8.41 3.06
N ASN A 83 2.96 -7.96 3.73
CA ASN A 83 1.75 -8.75 3.95
C ASN A 83 1.02 -9.07 2.64
N ARG A 84 0.81 -8.06 1.78
CA ARG A 84 0.15 -8.26 0.48
C ARG A 84 0.90 -9.28 -0.36
N PHE A 85 2.22 -9.19 -0.41
CA PHE A 85 3.04 -10.10 -1.19
C PHE A 85 2.95 -11.54 -0.66
N MET A 86 3.03 -11.74 0.66
CA MET A 86 2.90 -13.09 1.25
C MET A 86 1.53 -13.70 1.06
N ARG A 87 0.48 -12.91 1.23
CA ARG A 87 -0.89 -13.36 1.03
C ARG A 87 -1.18 -13.67 -0.44
N ASP A 88 -0.84 -12.78 -1.36
CA ASP A 88 -1.34 -12.88 -2.73
C ASP A 88 -0.42 -13.74 -3.61
N ALA A 89 0.90 -13.70 -3.40
CA ALA A 89 1.83 -14.55 -4.14
C ALA A 89 1.96 -15.97 -3.57
N TYR A 90 1.77 -16.14 -2.25
CA TYR A 90 2.01 -17.41 -1.56
C TYR A 90 0.79 -17.98 -0.83
N GLN A 91 -0.33 -17.25 -0.72
CA GLN A 91 -1.52 -17.69 0.04
C GLN A 91 -1.23 -17.89 1.52
N HIS A 92 -0.32 -17.09 2.08
CA HIS A 92 0.06 -17.15 3.48
C HIS A 92 -0.67 -16.10 4.34
N PRO A 93 -0.79 -16.31 5.66
CA PRO A 93 -1.39 -15.32 6.55
C PRO A 93 -0.52 -14.05 6.64
N ASN A 94 -1.15 -12.91 6.90
CA ASN A 94 -0.42 -11.67 7.21
C ASN A 94 0.53 -11.89 8.39
N LEU A 95 1.71 -11.26 8.30
CA LEU A 95 2.82 -11.37 9.25
C LEU A 95 2.75 -10.33 10.36
N ASP A 96 2.13 -9.18 10.13
CA ASP A 96 1.91 -8.16 11.15
C ASP A 96 0.56 -7.48 10.97
N ASN A 97 0.22 -6.64 11.94
CA ASN A 97 -0.83 -5.67 11.79
C ASN A 97 -0.22 -4.33 11.38
N VAL A 98 -0.25 -4.04 10.08
CA VAL A 98 0.15 -2.76 9.43
C VAL A 98 -0.39 -1.52 10.16
N VAL A 99 -1.48 -1.69 10.90
CA VAL A 99 -2.07 -0.63 11.72
C VAL A 99 -1.27 -0.41 12.99
N THR A 100 -0.99 -1.44 13.79
CA THR A 100 -0.46 -1.27 15.16
C THR A 100 1.03 -1.50 15.29
N ASP A 101 1.62 -2.21 14.33
CA ASP A 101 2.96 -2.76 14.45
C ASP A 101 3.94 -1.96 13.60
N LEU A 102 5.21 -2.03 13.97
CA LEU A 102 6.30 -1.64 13.08
C LEU A 102 6.76 -2.89 12.33
N ALA A 103 7.37 -2.71 11.16
CA ALA A 103 7.81 -3.83 10.32
C ALA A 103 8.80 -4.81 11.02
N ASP A 104 9.41 -4.46 12.15
CA ASP A 104 10.26 -5.38 12.93
C ASP A 104 9.47 -6.46 13.66
N ALA A 105 8.17 -6.25 13.93
CA ALA A 105 7.26 -7.25 14.46
C ALA A 105 7.05 -8.43 13.49
N MET A 106 7.28 -8.25 12.20
CA MET A 106 7.16 -9.32 11.20
C MET A 106 8.12 -10.48 11.49
N CYS A 107 9.34 -10.22 11.98
CA CYS A 107 10.31 -11.28 12.29
C CYS A 107 9.81 -12.25 13.39
N PRO A 108 9.43 -11.81 14.60
CA PRO A 108 8.94 -12.70 15.65
C PRO A 108 7.59 -13.33 15.30
N ASN A 109 6.69 -12.61 14.62
CA ASN A 109 5.39 -13.15 14.21
C ASN A 109 5.55 -14.27 13.17
N ALA A 110 6.41 -14.06 12.14
CA ALA A 110 6.74 -15.09 11.17
C ALA A 110 7.35 -16.32 11.85
N ALA A 111 8.25 -16.13 12.82
CA ALA A 111 8.91 -17.23 13.52
C ALA A 111 7.94 -18.10 14.34
N ALA A 112 6.78 -17.57 14.71
CA ALA A 112 5.71 -18.28 15.41
C ALA A 112 4.76 -19.07 14.48
N MET A 113 4.89 -18.90 13.17
CA MET A 113 3.99 -19.46 12.16
C MET A 113 4.68 -20.57 11.35
N PRO A 114 4.07 -21.77 11.21
CA PRO A 114 4.66 -22.86 10.43
C PRO A 114 4.78 -22.57 8.93
N GLN A 115 4.04 -21.58 8.41
CA GLN A 115 4.08 -21.14 7.02
C GLN A 115 5.37 -20.39 6.68
N TYR A 116 6.21 -20.07 7.66
CA TYR A 116 7.39 -19.25 7.45
C TYR A 116 8.64 -19.83 8.11
N SER A 117 9.76 -19.57 7.46
CA SER A 117 11.08 -19.75 8.03
C SER A 117 11.77 -18.41 8.18
N VAL A 118 12.40 -18.19 9.34
CA VAL A 118 13.07 -16.92 9.65
C VAL A 118 14.53 -17.20 9.96
N TRP A 119 15.43 -16.46 9.32
CA TRP A 119 16.87 -16.53 9.56
C TRP A 119 17.42 -15.17 9.96
N GLY A 120 18.41 -15.21 10.86
CA GLY A 120 19.04 -14.01 11.42
C GLY A 120 19.38 -14.17 12.90
N PRO A 121 20.04 -13.16 13.51
CA PRO A 121 20.29 -13.12 14.94
C PRO A 121 19.00 -13.35 15.75
N GLY A 122 19.03 -14.34 16.64
CA GLY A 122 17.86 -14.72 17.45
C GLY A 122 16.88 -15.68 16.77
N TYR A 123 17.11 -16.03 15.50
CA TYR A 123 16.30 -16.98 14.72
C TYR A 123 17.17 -18.14 14.22
N ARG A 124 16.83 -18.73 13.05
CA ARG A 124 17.59 -19.85 12.48
C ARG A 124 18.96 -19.41 11.98
N ASP A 125 19.91 -20.34 12.04
CA ASP A 125 21.28 -20.16 11.56
C ASP A 125 21.32 -19.92 10.05
N THR A 126 22.06 -18.89 9.66
CA THR A 126 22.12 -18.35 8.30
C THR A 126 23.13 -19.12 7.43
N ARG A 127 24.03 -19.90 8.03
CA ARG A 127 25.11 -20.59 7.30
C ARG A 127 24.59 -21.47 6.16
N GLY A 128 25.07 -21.20 4.95
CA GLY A 128 24.70 -21.96 3.75
C GLY A 128 23.30 -21.63 3.23
N LYS A 129 22.67 -20.56 3.74
CA LYS A 129 21.38 -20.07 3.28
C LYS A 129 21.55 -18.69 2.66
N ALA A 130 20.81 -18.44 1.59
CA ALA A 130 20.73 -17.13 0.96
C ALA A 130 19.26 -16.78 0.79
N PRO A 131 18.89 -15.48 0.86
CA PRO A 131 17.56 -15.04 0.52
C PRO A 131 17.21 -15.44 -0.92
N LEU A 132 15.97 -15.85 -1.13
CA LEU A 132 15.45 -16.25 -2.44
C LEU A 132 14.45 -15.22 -2.98
N PRO A 133 14.26 -15.13 -4.31
CA PRO A 133 13.19 -14.31 -4.88
C PRO A 133 11.81 -14.63 -4.26
N GLY A 134 11.26 -13.63 -3.59
CA GLY A 134 10.00 -13.66 -2.85
C GLY A 134 10.14 -13.82 -1.34
N ASP A 135 11.34 -13.92 -0.80
CA ASP A 135 11.57 -13.72 0.64
C ASP A 135 11.30 -12.25 1.03
N LEU A 136 11.01 -11.99 2.31
CA LEU A 136 11.07 -10.63 2.86
C LEU A 136 12.40 -10.39 3.55
N ILE A 137 12.93 -9.18 3.45
CA ILE A 137 14.05 -8.69 4.26
C ILE A 137 13.51 -7.63 5.21
N VAL A 138 13.74 -7.80 6.51
CA VAL A 138 13.34 -6.84 7.54
C VAL A 138 14.58 -6.09 8.02
N PHE A 139 14.55 -4.77 7.89
CA PHE A 139 15.59 -3.85 8.32
C PHE A 139 15.18 -3.19 9.64
N SER A 140 16.15 -3.07 10.54
CA SER A 140 16.08 -2.07 11.61
C SER A 140 16.53 -0.72 11.07
N GLY A 141 15.94 0.34 11.58
CA GLY A 141 16.26 1.70 11.19
C GLY A 141 15.99 2.67 12.32
N GLN A 142 16.46 3.91 12.12
CA GLN A 142 16.09 5.04 12.94
C GLN A 142 15.82 6.24 12.04
N LEU A 143 14.70 6.91 12.22
CA LEU A 143 14.38 8.19 11.58
C LEU A 143 14.17 9.22 12.68
N ASN A 144 14.94 10.31 12.66
CA ASN A 144 14.85 11.38 13.66
C ASN A 144 14.93 10.89 15.13
N GLY A 145 15.72 9.84 15.39
CA GLY A 145 15.87 9.25 16.73
C GLY A 145 14.78 8.25 17.14
N LEU A 146 13.73 8.09 16.34
CA LEU A 146 12.71 7.04 16.51
C LEU A 146 13.16 5.77 15.80
N ALA A 147 13.05 4.61 16.45
CA ALA A 147 13.24 3.33 15.78
C ALA A 147 12.14 3.15 14.72
N ILE A 148 12.54 3.08 13.45
CA ILE A 148 11.63 2.75 12.34
C ILE A 148 12.19 1.50 11.69
N ALA A 149 11.38 0.45 11.65
CA ALA A 149 11.69 -0.75 10.90
C ALA A 149 11.16 -0.63 9.47
N HIS A 150 11.79 -1.35 8.55
CA HIS A 150 11.39 -1.38 7.14
C HIS A 150 11.38 -2.81 6.64
N VAL A 151 10.52 -3.12 5.68
CA VAL A 151 10.53 -4.43 5.02
C VAL A 151 10.49 -4.27 3.51
N ALA A 152 11.19 -5.18 2.82
CA ALA A 152 11.22 -5.23 1.36
C ALA A 152 11.12 -6.67 0.86
N VAL A 153 10.61 -6.85 -0.35
CA VAL A 153 10.45 -8.15 -1.03
C VAL A 153 11.67 -8.43 -1.89
N VAL A 154 12.37 -9.53 -1.66
CA VAL A 154 13.51 -9.95 -2.50
C VAL A 154 13.04 -10.23 -3.92
N THR A 155 13.64 -9.58 -4.89
CA THR A 155 13.39 -9.82 -6.32
C THR A 155 14.48 -10.68 -6.95
N GLY A 156 15.65 -10.73 -6.31
CA GLY A 156 16.71 -11.71 -6.59
C GLY A 156 18.05 -11.24 -6.04
N MET A 157 19.14 -11.83 -6.54
CA MET A 157 20.47 -11.61 -5.96
C MET A 157 21.60 -11.85 -6.97
N ASP A 158 22.77 -11.30 -6.68
CA ASP A 158 24.04 -11.65 -7.31
C ASP A 158 25.08 -12.06 -6.24
N ALA A 159 26.36 -12.14 -6.63
CA ALA A 159 27.44 -12.56 -5.73
C ALA A 159 27.68 -11.60 -4.54
N GLY A 160 27.27 -10.34 -4.64
CA GLY A 160 27.56 -9.29 -3.66
C GLY A 160 26.34 -8.51 -3.18
N ASN A 161 25.16 -8.71 -3.77
CA ASN A 161 23.96 -7.94 -3.47
C ASN A 161 22.70 -8.81 -3.48
N VAL A 162 21.74 -8.41 -2.65
CA VAL A 162 20.34 -8.83 -2.76
C VAL A 162 19.53 -7.63 -3.25
N TYR A 163 18.74 -7.85 -4.29
CA TYR A 163 17.84 -6.87 -4.90
C TYR A 163 16.43 -7.06 -4.35
N TYR A 164 15.71 -5.95 -4.18
CA TYR A 164 14.37 -5.99 -3.62
C TYR A 164 13.45 -4.93 -4.24
N MET A 165 12.15 -5.19 -4.11
CA MET A 165 11.04 -4.29 -4.34
C MET A 165 10.50 -3.81 -2.99
N GLN A 166 10.10 -2.54 -2.88
CA GLN A 166 9.68 -1.94 -1.61
C GLN A 166 8.62 -0.85 -1.81
N GLN A 167 7.98 -0.43 -0.72
CA GLN A 167 7.14 0.78 -0.65
C GLN A 167 7.68 1.71 0.44
N ASN A 168 7.20 2.95 0.50
CA ASN A 168 7.52 3.91 1.56
C ASN A 168 8.99 4.36 1.65
N MET A 169 9.71 4.38 0.51
CA MET A 169 11.12 4.80 0.45
C MET A 169 11.45 5.67 -0.78
N ASN A 170 10.45 6.32 -1.39
CA ASN A 170 10.51 7.07 -2.66
C ASN A 170 10.83 6.20 -3.90
N ASP A 171 11.82 5.30 -3.81
CA ASP A 171 12.17 4.37 -4.88
C ASP A 171 11.49 3.01 -4.67
N PRO A 172 10.81 2.45 -5.70
CA PRO A 172 10.06 1.20 -5.58
C PRO A 172 10.97 -0.04 -5.58
N THR A 173 12.27 0.14 -5.83
CA THR A 173 13.27 -0.93 -5.84
C THR A 173 14.57 -0.48 -5.20
N GLY A 174 15.37 -1.42 -4.71
CA GLY A 174 16.70 -1.14 -4.17
C GLY A 174 17.58 -2.38 -4.09
N SER A 175 18.72 -2.24 -3.44
CA SER A 175 19.62 -3.35 -3.14
C SER A 175 20.27 -3.21 -1.77
N THR A 176 20.79 -4.32 -1.25
CA THR A 176 21.56 -4.37 -0.02
C THR A 176 22.71 -5.35 -0.16
N GLY A 177 23.84 -5.06 0.50
CA GLY A 177 25.06 -5.85 0.36
C GLY A 177 24.91 -7.26 0.94
N TRP A 178 25.50 -8.24 0.28
CA TRP A 178 25.48 -9.65 0.67
C TRP A 178 26.90 -10.22 0.70
N ASP A 179 27.23 -10.94 1.77
CA ASP A 179 28.47 -11.71 1.91
C ASP A 179 28.12 -13.20 1.79
N ALA A 180 28.28 -13.75 0.59
CA ALA A 180 28.00 -15.15 0.31
C ALA A 180 28.84 -16.13 1.13
N ARG A 181 30.04 -15.73 1.58
CA ARG A 181 30.91 -16.59 2.39
C ARG A 181 30.41 -16.70 3.83
N LYS A 182 29.83 -15.61 4.35
CA LYS A 182 29.24 -15.57 5.69
C LYS A 182 27.76 -15.94 5.68
N SER A 183 27.15 -16.03 4.50
CA SER A 183 25.70 -16.16 4.35
C SER A 183 24.99 -15.06 5.17
N TRP A 184 25.44 -13.82 5.00
CA TRP A 184 24.97 -12.70 5.80
C TRP A 184 24.95 -11.39 5.02
N PHE A 185 24.03 -10.50 5.37
CA PHE A 185 23.97 -9.18 4.77
C PHE A 185 25.13 -8.30 5.27
N SER A 186 25.93 -7.79 4.34
CA SER A 186 27.10 -6.99 4.67
C SER A 186 26.68 -5.52 4.84
N LYS A 187 27.06 -4.91 5.96
CA LYS A 187 26.89 -3.47 6.26
C LYS A 187 25.45 -2.98 6.42
N SER A 188 24.45 -3.85 6.40
CA SER A 188 23.05 -3.48 6.54
C SER A 188 22.52 -3.80 7.94
N LYS A 189 21.54 -2.98 8.36
CA LYS A 189 20.82 -3.14 9.63
C LYS A 189 19.73 -4.23 9.53
N VAL A 190 19.96 -5.30 8.76
CA VAL A 190 18.99 -6.38 8.57
C VAL A 190 18.82 -7.17 9.87
N LEU A 191 17.58 -7.26 10.34
CA LEU A 191 17.18 -8.01 11.53
C LEU A 191 17.00 -9.50 11.20
N CYS A 192 16.23 -9.77 10.16
CA CYS A 192 15.96 -11.12 9.68
C CYS A 192 15.62 -11.10 8.19
N TRP A 193 15.60 -12.29 7.58
CA TRP A 193 14.82 -12.51 6.37
C TRP A 193 13.84 -13.66 6.58
N ILE A 194 12.69 -13.56 5.90
CA ILE A 194 11.53 -14.43 6.06
C ILE A 194 11.27 -15.12 4.73
N HIS A 195 11.27 -16.46 4.73
CA HIS A 195 10.92 -17.27 3.57
C HIS A 195 9.52 -17.86 3.77
N PRO A 196 8.64 -17.76 2.76
CA PRO A 196 7.40 -18.50 2.74
C PRO A 196 7.68 -19.98 2.44
N GLU A 197 7.32 -20.86 3.38
CA GLU A 197 7.37 -22.30 3.17
C GLU A 197 6.30 -22.75 2.16
N PRO A 198 6.52 -23.83 1.38
CA PRO A 198 5.50 -24.33 0.47
C PRO A 198 4.18 -24.67 1.18
N VAL A 199 3.05 -24.14 0.68
CA VAL A 199 1.73 -24.54 1.19
C VAL A 199 1.52 -26.02 0.86
N ALA A 200 1.19 -26.83 1.88
CA ALA A 200 0.77 -28.20 1.69
C ALA A 200 -0.62 -28.25 1.03
N SER A 201 -0.65 -28.09 -0.30
CA SER A 201 -1.85 -27.93 -1.15
C SER A 201 -2.51 -26.55 -1.05
N PRO A 202 -2.79 -25.88 -2.19
CA PRO A 202 -3.49 -24.61 -2.16
C PRO A 202 -4.91 -24.82 -1.59
N PRO A 203 -5.38 -23.98 -0.65
CA PRO A 203 -6.78 -23.95 -0.30
C PRO A 203 -7.66 -23.72 -1.56
N PRO A 204 -8.93 -24.17 -1.55
CA PRO A 204 -9.82 -23.99 -2.69
C PRO A 204 -9.90 -22.51 -3.08
N ALA A 205 -9.80 -22.23 -4.37
CA ALA A 205 -10.00 -20.90 -4.94
C ALA A 205 -11.48 -20.50 -4.86
N ASN A 206 -11.96 -20.21 -3.66
CA ASN A 206 -13.13 -19.35 -3.53
C ASN A 206 -12.63 -17.92 -3.77
N PRO A 207 -13.28 -17.10 -4.61
CA PRO A 207 -12.99 -15.68 -4.64
C PRO A 207 -13.15 -15.18 -3.20
N PRO A 208 -12.10 -14.60 -2.59
CA PRO A 208 -12.17 -14.20 -1.20
C PRO A 208 -13.29 -13.16 -1.06
N ASP A 209 -14.28 -13.45 -0.23
CA ASP A 209 -15.16 -12.41 0.27
C ASP A 209 -14.27 -11.49 1.11
N CYS A 210 -14.08 -10.25 0.65
CA CYS A 210 -13.23 -9.31 1.34
C CYS A 210 -13.82 -8.82 2.67
N GLY A 211 -15.06 -9.20 2.98
CA GLY A 211 -15.68 -8.91 4.26
C GLY A 211 -15.50 -7.43 4.62
N CYS A 212 -15.13 -7.16 5.87
CA CYS A 212 -14.76 -5.82 6.31
C CYS A 212 -13.24 -5.58 6.31
N PHE A 213 -12.49 -6.21 5.41
CA PHE A 213 -11.03 -6.10 5.32
C PHE A 213 -10.34 -6.53 6.62
N ASP A 214 -10.06 -5.55 7.51
CA ASP A 214 -9.37 -5.70 8.79
C ASP A 214 -10.34 -5.80 9.98
N GLY A 215 -11.66 -5.79 9.73
CA GLY A 215 -12.70 -5.96 10.73
C GLY A 215 -13.85 -4.96 10.61
N GLU A 216 -14.88 -5.11 11.42
CA GLU A 216 -16.02 -4.18 11.40
C GLU A 216 -15.58 -2.76 11.77
N GLY A 217 -15.95 -1.77 10.96
CA GLY A 217 -15.47 -0.40 11.13
C GLY A 217 -16.09 0.58 10.15
N ASP A 218 -15.65 1.82 10.20
CA ASP A 218 -15.95 2.84 9.20
C ASP A 218 -14.75 3.00 8.28
N TYR A 219 -14.99 3.07 6.98
CA TYR A 219 -13.96 3.08 5.94
C TYR A 219 -14.21 4.23 4.98
N CYS A 220 -13.14 4.88 4.53
CA CYS A 220 -13.25 5.77 3.38
C CYS A 220 -13.47 4.95 2.12
N GLY A 221 -14.27 5.46 1.18
CA GLY A 221 -14.53 4.77 -0.07
C GLY A 221 -13.26 4.50 -0.88
N LEU A 222 -12.24 5.36 -0.78
CA LEU A 222 -10.94 5.10 -1.40
C LEU A 222 -10.31 3.80 -0.89
N ALA A 223 -10.34 3.57 0.43
CA ALA A 223 -9.81 2.35 1.03
C ALA A 223 -10.57 1.09 0.56
N ILE A 224 -11.88 1.22 0.28
CA ILE A 224 -12.68 0.12 -0.26
C ILE A 224 -12.34 -0.15 -1.72
N ALA A 225 -12.24 0.89 -2.56
CA ALA A 225 -11.88 0.77 -3.96
C ALA A 225 -10.51 0.13 -4.14
N ASP A 226 -9.55 0.64 -3.37
CA ASP A 226 -8.19 0.18 -3.37
C ASP A 226 -8.12 -1.30 -2.95
N HIS A 227 -8.83 -1.69 -1.89
CA HIS A 227 -8.90 -3.08 -1.45
C HIS A 227 -9.60 -3.99 -2.47
N GLN A 228 -10.70 -3.56 -3.10
CA GLN A 228 -11.35 -4.33 -4.18
C GLN A 228 -10.39 -4.57 -5.36
N ALA A 229 -9.64 -3.54 -5.75
CA ALA A 229 -8.64 -3.62 -6.80
C ALA A 229 -7.47 -4.54 -6.43
N TRP A 230 -7.02 -4.53 -5.18
CA TRP A 230 -5.87 -5.32 -4.72
C TRP A 230 -6.16 -6.80 -4.51
N PHE A 231 -7.35 -7.15 -4.04
CA PHE A 231 -7.68 -8.52 -3.65
C PHE A 231 -8.47 -9.28 -4.74
N GLY A 232 -8.77 -8.63 -5.87
CA GLY A 232 -9.59 -9.22 -6.94
C GLY A 232 -10.98 -9.64 -6.46
N CYS A 233 -11.47 -9.00 -5.40
CA CYS A 233 -12.70 -9.33 -4.71
C CYS A 233 -13.72 -8.20 -4.86
N GLY A 234 -15.01 -8.54 -4.82
CA GLY A 234 -16.06 -7.55 -4.70
C GLY A 234 -16.40 -7.32 -3.24
N ALA A 235 -16.01 -6.18 -2.67
CA ALA A 235 -16.62 -5.73 -1.42
C ALA A 235 -18.13 -5.56 -1.63
N ASN A 236 -18.94 -6.06 -0.71
CA ASN A 236 -20.39 -5.96 -0.80
C ASN A 236 -20.83 -4.56 -0.37
N VAL A 237 -20.88 -3.62 -1.33
CA VAL A 237 -21.25 -2.23 -1.08
C VAL A 237 -22.70 -2.00 -1.50
N THR A 238 -23.54 -1.54 -0.57
CA THR A 238 -24.98 -1.31 -0.79
C THR A 238 -25.29 0.05 -1.43
N ALA A 239 -24.27 0.86 -1.67
CA ALA A 239 -24.37 2.20 -2.26
C ALA A 239 -23.25 2.43 -3.28
N PRO A 240 -23.42 3.35 -4.25
CA PRO A 240 -22.34 3.74 -5.16
C PRO A 240 -21.09 4.16 -4.39
N LEU A 241 -19.94 3.65 -4.84
CA LEU A 241 -18.67 3.94 -4.21
C LEU A 241 -18.20 5.35 -4.61
N SER A 242 -17.85 6.16 -3.61
CA SER A 242 -17.24 7.48 -3.76
C SER A 242 -16.08 7.56 -2.78
N TYR A 243 -14.93 8.00 -3.27
CA TYR A 243 -13.68 8.00 -2.52
C TYR A 243 -13.75 8.85 -1.24
N ASP A 244 -14.55 9.91 -1.28
CA ASP A 244 -14.68 10.91 -0.22
C ASP A 244 -15.73 10.56 0.83
N ASN A 245 -16.49 9.48 0.63
CA ASN A 245 -17.54 9.10 1.55
C ASN A 245 -17.06 8.11 2.62
N VAL A 246 -17.75 8.10 3.75
CA VAL A 246 -17.56 7.12 4.81
C VAL A 246 -18.57 6.01 4.65
N TYR A 247 -18.11 4.76 4.74
CA TYR A 247 -18.92 3.56 4.69
C TYR A 247 -18.75 2.77 5.98
N ASN A 248 -19.84 2.36 6.60
CA ASN A 248 -19.81 1.45 7.73
C ASN A 248 -19.82 0.01 7.22
N CYS A 249 -18.89 -0.82 7.68
CA CYS A 249 -18.87 -2.24 7.39
C CYS A 249 -19.30 -3.07 8.59
N ARG A 250 -20.34 -3.89 8.40
CA ARG A 250 -20.86 -4.85 9.40
C ARG A 250 -21.21 -6.16 8.69
N GLY A 251 -20.81 -7.29 9.28
CA GLY A 251 -21.06 -8.60 8.70
C GLY A 251 -20.57 -8.76 7.25
N GLY A 252 -19.49 -8.07 6.88
CA GLY A 252 -18.93 -8.07 5.52
C GLY A 252 -19.64 -7.16 4.51
N VAL A 253 -20.62 -6.37 4.94
CA VAL A 253 -21.38 -5.47 4.05
C VAL A 253 -21.05 -4.01 4.36
N PHE A 254 -20.57 -3.29 3.36
CA PHE A 254 -20.37 -1.85 3.40
C PHE A 254 -21.65 -1.12 3.06
N SER A 255 -22.08 -0.24 3.97
CA SER A 255 -23.20 0.66 3.74
C SER A 255 -22.73 2.10 3.86
N LEU A 256 -23.19 2.97 2.96
CA LEU A 256 -22.89 4.39 3.04
C LEU A 256 -23.34 4.92 4.41
N LYS A 257 -22.39 5.41 5.20
CA LYS A 257 -22.63 5.99 6.52
C LYS A 257 -22.83 7.49 6.39
N SER A 258 -21.91 8.15 5.68
CA SER A 258 -21.92 9.60 5.50
C SER A 258 -21.37 9.98 4.14
N THR A 259 -21.99 10.98 3.52
CA THR A 259 -21.40 11.68 2.37
C THR A 259 -20.50 12.80 2.84
N CYS A 260 -19.28 12.89 2.32
CA CYS A 260 -18.33 13.92 2.69
C CYS A 260 -17.69 14.52 1.42
N SER A 261 -17.17 15.73 1.52
CA SER A 261 -16.21 16.26 0.53
C SER A 261 -14.78 15.82 0.83
N ASN A 262 -14.53 15.31 2.04
CA ASN A 262 -13.28 14.69 2.42
C ASN A 262 -13.51 13.60 3.48
N CYS A 263 -13.16 12.35 3.18
CA CYS A 263 -13.08 11.29 4.17
C CYS A 263 -11.64 11.09 4.64
N VAL A 264 -11.48 11.06 5.96
CA VAL A 264 -10.21 10.83 6.63
C VAL A 264 -10.27 9.50 7.35
N THR A 265 -9.28 8.65 7.11
CA THR A 265 -9.16 7.38 7.82
C THR A 265 -8.25 7.59 9.03
N GLN A 266 -8.82 7.70 10.22
CA GLN A 266 -8.03 7.56 11.44
C GLN A 266 -7.70 6.07 11.61
N ARG A 267 -6.47 5.69 11.27
CA ARG A 267 -6.00 4.31 11.44
C ARG A 267 -5.66 3.94 12.89
N TYR A 268 -5.88 4.79 13.91
CA TYR A 268 -5.24 4.57 15.22
C TYR A 268 -6.13 4.60 16.47
N THR A 269 -7.41 4.27 16.33
CA THR A 269 -8.12 3.66 17.47
C THR A 269 -8.45 2.22 17.09
N SER A 270 -8.80 1.36 18.05
CA SER A 270 -9.14 -0.06 17.85
C SER A 270 -10.35 -0.33 16.92
N THR A 271 -10.71 0.66 16.12
CA THR A 271 -11.76 0.70 15.12
C THR A 271 -11.17 1.45 13.94
N VAL A 272 -11.12 0.83 12.75
CA VAL A 272 -10.91 1.60 11.51
C VAL A 272 -12.04 2.63 11.48
N GLY A 273 -11.67 3.91 11.51
CA GLY A 273 -12.59 5.02 11.66
C GLY A 273 -12.42 6.01 10.52
N GLY A 274 -13.01 5.72 9.37
CA GLY A 274 -13.34 6.72 8.38
C GLY A 274 -14.30 7.75 8.99
N TYR A 275 -14.00 9.03 8.89
CA TYR A 275 -14.92 10.11 9.27
C TYR A 275 -14.86 11.24 8.25
N CYS A 276 -15.96 12.00 8.14
CA CYS A 276 -15.98 13.20 7.32
C CYS A 276 -15.13 14.28 8.00
N ALA A 277 -14.14 14.81 7.30
CA ALA A 277 -13.40 15.98 7.72
C ALA A 277 -13.62 17.12 6.73
N ASP A 278 -14.89 17.41 6.45
CA ASP A 278 -15.28 18.47 5.52
C ASP A 278 -14.70 19.82 5.98
N GLY A 279 -13.96 20.47 5.10
CA GLY A 279 -13.29 21.74 5.40
C GLY A 279 -12.08 21.62 6.34
N ASN A 280 -11.64 20.41 6.70
CA ASN A 280 -10.40 20.19 7.42
C ASN A 280 -9.24 20.04 6.43
N PRO A 281 -8.35 21.04 6.34
CA PRO A 281 -7.25 21.01 5.38
C PRO A 281 -6.17 19.98 5.73
N CYS A 282 -6.15 19.49 6.99
CA CYS A 282 -5.26 18.43 7.44
C CYS A 282 -5.77 17.03 7.11
N GLY A 283 -6.92 16.88 6.44
CA GLY A 283 -7.58 15.58 6.33
C GLY A 283 -6.74 14.46 5.71
N HIS A 284 -5.81 14.78 4.79
CA HIS A 284 -4.88 13.79 4.24
C HIS A 284 -3.44 13.93 4.78
N VAL A 285 -3.23 14.75 5.82
CA VAL A 285 -1.94 14.85 6.51
C VAL A 285 -1.78 13.69 7.49
N PHE A 286 -0.85 12.79 7.19
CA PHE A 286 -0.59 11.60 8.01
C PHE A 286 0.16 11.92 9.31
N ARG A 287 0.03 11.06 10.34
CA ARG A 287 0.66 11.26 11.66
C ARG A 287 2.17 11.48 11.64
N TYR A 288 2.87 10.81 10.74
CA TYR A 288 4.34 10.91 10.63
C TYR A 288 4.79 12.14 9.85
N THR A 289 3.83 12.83 9.21
CA THR A 289 3.97 14.15 8.62
C THR A 289 3.18 15.18 9.44
N ASN A 290 2.92 14.91 10.72
CA ASN A 290 2.42 15.92 11.64
C ASN A 290 3.37 17.11 11.63
N GLY A 291 2.81 18.30 11.60
CA GLY A 291 3.61 19.48 11.30
C GLY A 291 2.77 20.71 11.04
N THR A 292 3.43 21.73 10.51
CA THR A 292 2.83 23.03 10.22
C THR A 292 2.78 23.25 8.71
N TYR A 293 1.64 23.76 8.24
CA TYR A 293 1.31 23.91 6.83
C TYR A 293 0.73 25.31 6.58
N CYS A 294 1.33 26.08 5.68
CA CYS A 294 0.73 27.31 5.18
C CYS A 294 -0.54 26.96 4.40
N GLY A 295 -1.54 27.83 4.41
CA GLY A 295 -2.76 27.60 3.63
C GLY A 295 -2.52 27.44 2.13
N SER A 296 -1.41 27.95 1.60
CA SER A 296 -1.00 27.72 0.21
C SER A 296 -0.20 26.43 -0.02
N SER A 297 0.10 25.66 1.04
CA SER A 297 0.86 24.42 0.96
C SER A 297 0.05 23.31 0.29
N THR A 298 0.73 22.44 -0.45
CA THR A 298 0.17 21.22 -1.04
C THR A 298 0.96 19.98 -0.63
N ASP A 299 1.87 20.13 0.34
CA ASP A 299 2.77 19.08 0.78
C ASP A 299 2.04 18.07 1.68
N ASN A 300 2.50 16.81 1.63
CA ASN A 300 2.07 15.73 2.53
C ASN A 300 0.55 15.53 2.66
N GLY A 301 -0.22 15.84 1.61
CA GLY A 301 -1.68 15.68 1.63
C GLY A 301 -2.44 16.82 2.31
N PHE A 302 -1.78 17.92 2.67
CA PHE A 302 -2.49 19.13 3.08
C PHE A 302 -3.28 19.69 1.89
N SER A 303 -4.59 19.88 2.07
CA SER A 303 -5.50 20.25 0.97
C SER A 303 -5.70 21.76 0.80
N GLY A 304 -4.94 22.57 1.54
CA GLY A 304 -4.92 24.03 1.42
C GLY A 304 -5.94 24.74 2.30
N GLY A 305 -5.75 26.04 2.50
CA GLY A 305 -6.53 26.91 3.38
C GLY A 305 -6.32 28.39 3.05
N ALA A 306 -6.52 29.28 4.00
CA ALA A 306 -6.24 30.70 3.79
C ALA A 306 -4.72 30.93 3.66
N ALA A 307 -4.28 31.55 2.55
CA ALA A 307 -2.86 31.65 2.18
C ALA A 307 -1.96 32.19 3.32
N ASP A 308 -2.43 33.20 4.05
CA ASP A 308 -1.68 33.86 5.13
C ASP A 308 -1.95 33.23 6.51
N THR A 309 -2.33 31.95 6.55
CA THR A 309 -2.59 31.21 7.79
C THR A 309 -1.71 29.97 7.86
N LEU A 310 -1.05 29.78 9.00
CA LEU A 310 -0.33 28.56 9.34
C LEU A 310 -1.26 27.62 10.10
N TYR A 311 -1.38 26.39 9.62
CA TYR A 311 -2.18 25.32 10.20
C TYR A 311 -1.25 24.29 10.85
N THR A 312 -1.48 23.97 12.12
CA THR A 312 -0.82 22.84 12.77
C THR A 312 -1.68 21.60 12.58
N CYS A 313 -1.15 20.60 11.89
CA CYS A 313 -1.80 19.33 11.66
C CYS A 313 -1.25 18.26 12.62
N THR A 314 -2.16 17.58 13.31
CA THR A 314 -1.85 16.41 14.13
C THR A 314 -2.87 15.32 13.84
N ASP A 315 -2.41 14.16 13.39
CA ASP A 315 -3.21 12.95 13.15
C ASP A 315 -4.41 13.20 12.22
N GLY A 316 -4.15 13.94 11.14
CA GLY A 316 -5.17 14.29 10.15
C GLY A 316 -6.09 15.45 10.56
N LEU A 317 -5.85 16.09 11.71
CA LEU A 317 -6.70 17.16 12.24
C LEU A 317 -5.94 18.47 12.35
N VAL A 318 -6.61 19.59 12.05
CA VAL A 318 -6.12 20.91 12.48
C VAL A 318 -6.21 20.99 13.99
N THR A 319 -5.07 21.06 14.67
CA THR A 319 -4.99 21.23 16.13
C THR A 319 -4.75 22.68 16.54
N ALA A 320 -4.19 23.50 15.63
CA ALA A 320 -4.06 24.93 15.82
C ALA A 320 -4.02 25.69 14.49
N THR A 321 -4.33 26.98 14.53
CA THR A 321 -4.15 27.90 13.41
C THR A 321 -3.54 29.20 13.91
N SER A 322 -2.64 29.80 13.12
CA SER A 322 -2.07 31.11 13.39
C SER A 322 -2.12 31.97 12.12
N ALA A 323 -2.66 33.18 12.21
CA ALA A 323 -2.52 34.15 11.13
C ALA A 323 -1.06 34.65 11.07
N CYS A 324 -0.48 34.72 9.88
CA CYS A 324 0.86 35.22 9.66
C CYS A 324 0.80 36.66 9.14
N SER A 325 1.30 37.61 9.91
CA SER A 325 1.18 39.05 9.59
C SER A 325 2.03 39.47 8.39
N GLU A 326 3.18 38.83 8.16
CA GLU A 326 4.09 39.15 7.06
C GLU A 326 4.07 38.10 5.93
N GLY A 327 3.14 37.15 6.01
CA GLY A 327 3.01 36.04 5.08
C GLY A 327 3.46 34.71 5.71
N CYS A 328 3.13 33.64 5.00
CA CYS A 328 3.45 32.28 5.40
C CYS A 328 4.36 31.66 4.34
N THR A 329 5.50 31.10 4.76
CA THR A 329 6.46 30.47 3.86
C THR A 329 6.35 28.94 3.94
N PRO A 330 5.93 28.26 2.84
CA PRO A 330 5.94 26.81 2.76
C PRO A 330 7.36 26.24 2.84
N GLN A 331 7.53 25.16 3.60
CA GLN A 331 8.76 24.39 3.71
C GLN A 331 8.49 22.93 3.41
N LYS A 332 9.46 22.26 2.78
CA LYS A 332 9.31 20.87 2.41
C LYS A 332 9.06 20.00 3.65
N GLY A 333 8.01 19.18 3.60
CA GLY A 333 7.77 18.16 4.62
C GLY A 333 6.92 18.62 5.81
N GLY A 334 6.19 19.73 5.71
CA GLY A 334 5.24 20.16 6.74
C GLY A 334 5.90 20.84 7.93
N SER A 335 6.86 21.73 7.68
CA SER A 335 7.52 22.55 8.70
C SER A 335 7.42 24.03 8.34
N ASP A 336 6.27 24.40 7.78
CA ASP A 336 5.97 25.74 7.29
C ASP A 336 6.00 26.73 8.47
N LYS A 337 6.24 28.01 8.19
CA LYS A 337 6.34 29.03 9.24
C LYS A 337 5.72 30.36 8.79
N CYS A 338 5.27 31.13 9.77
CA CYS A 338 5.06 32.56 9.57
C CYS A 338 6.41 33.27 9.45
N ASP A 339 6.46 34.27 8.58
CA ASP A 339 7.58 35.22 8.50
C ASP A 339 7.39 36.40 9.46
#